data_AF-A0A6N2K0I1-F1
#
_entry.id   AF-A0A6N2K0I1-F1
#
_cell.length_a   1.000
_cell.length_b   1.000
_cell.length_c   1.000
_cell.angle_alpha   90.00
_cell.angle_beta   90.00
_cell.angle_gamma   90.00
#
_symmetry.space_group_name_H-M   'P 1'
#
loop_
_entity.id
_entity.type
_entity.pdbx_description
1 polymer ?
#
loop_
_entity_poly.entity_id
_entity_poly.type
_entity_poly.pdbx_seq_one_letter_code
_entity_poly.pdbx_strand_id
1 'polypeptide(L)'
;MKLSNDFSGALRTFAYFMASGTHYMLEGVKYLDMYGNQPSEIEMVFAIFANVLELDEDGNVLNFTYAQRRATDYLKAYCIRGFEVVPPYEEWETNLYGPPPLEDAI
;
A
#
# COMPACT_ATOMS: atom_id res chain seq x y z
N MET A 1 15.34 10.28 -13.29
CA MET A 1 15.90 9.94 -11.96
C MET A 1 15.57 8.49 -11.68
N LYS A 2 16.45 7.73 -11.01
CA LYS A 2 16.14 6.37 -10.55
C LYS A 2 15.71 6.42 -9.09
N LEU A 3 14.81 5.54 -8.68
CA LEU A 3 14.44 5.39 -7.27
C LEU A 3 15.59 4.77 -6.48
N SER A 4 15.67 5.08 -5.18
CA SER A 4 16.72 4.58 -4.30
C SER A 4 16.59 3.07 -4.06
N ASN A 5 17.68 2.45 -3.60
CA ASN A 5 17.66 1.06 -3.16
C ASN A 5 16.74 0.85 -1.95
N ASP A 6 16.59 1.87 -1.11
CA ASP A 6 15.78 1.79 0.11
C ASP A 6 14.28 1.78 -0.22
N PHE A 7 13.85 2.66 -1.13
CA PHE A 7 12.49 2.60 -1.69
C PHE A 7 12.23 1.24 -2.36
N SER A 8 13.18 0.75 -3.17
CA SER A 8 13.07 -0.57 -3.81
C SER A 8 12.90 -1.69 -2.77
N GLY A 9 13.66 -1.61 -1.67
CA GLY A 9 13.57 -2.51 -0.52
C GLY A 9 12.20 -2.47 0.15
N ALA A 10 11.68 -1.28 0.43
CA ALA A 10 10.36 -1.08 1.03
C ALA A 10 9.24 -1.65 0.15
N LEU A 11 9.19 -1.25 -1.13
CA LEU A 11 8.15 -1.68 -2.05
C LEU A 11 8.13 -3.20 -2.23
N ARG A 12 9.29 -3.83 -2.51
CA ARG A 12 9.34 -5.29 -2.72
C ARG A 12 8.94 -6.06 -1.47
N THR A 13 9.29 -5.53 -0.29
CA THR A 13 9.03 -6.19 0.99
C THR A 13 7.54 -6.14 1.30
N PHE A 14 6.93 -4.97 1.13
CA PHE A 14 5.49 -4.81 1.29
C PHE A 14 4.72 -5.71 0.31
N ALA A 15 5.08 -5.68 -0.98
CA ALA A 15 4.46 -6.51 -2.00
C ALA A 15 4.59 -8.01 -1.69
N TYR A 16 5.76 -8.47 -1.23
CA TYR A 16 5.98 -9.86 -0.82
C TYR A 16 5.04 -10.27 0.32
N PHE A 17 4.96 -9.48 1.39
CA PHE A 17 4.09 -9.79 2.52
C PHE A 17 2.61 -9.78 2.14
N MET A 18 2.20 -8.82 1.32
CA MET A 18 0.84 -8.71 0.82
C MET A 18 0.45 -9.92 -0.04
N ALA A 19 1.28 -10.29 -1.02
CA ALA A 19 0.99 -11.38 -1.95
C ALA A 19 1.13 -12.79 -1.33
N SER A 20 1.98 -12.94 -0.31
CA SER A 20 2.14 -14.22 0.40
C SER A 20 1.11 -14.44 1.51
N GLY A 21 0.38 -13.40 1.91
CA GLY A 21 -0.56 -13.48 3.03
C GLY A 21 0.12 -13.49 4.40
N THR A 22 1.41 -13.11 4.46
CA THR A 22 2.22 -13.19 5.69
C THR A 22 2.46 -11.83 6.34
N HIS A 23 1.74 -10.79 5.88
CA HIS A 23 1.82 -9.46 6.51
C HIS A 23 1.30 -9.52 7.95
N TYR A 24 2.19 -9.29 8.93
CA TYR A 24 1.88 -9.41 10.36
C TYR A 24 0.70 -8.53 10.82
N MET A 25 0.52 -7.34 10.22
CA MET A 25 -0.64 -6.49 10.53
C MET A 25 -1.97 -7.06 10.01
N LEU A 26 -1.97 -8.04 9.10
CA LEU A 26 -3.17 -8.67 8.53
C LEU A 26 -3.39 -10.09 9.06
N GLU A 27 -2.78 -10.42 10.21
CA GLU A 27 -2.96 -11.73 10.83
C GLU A 27 -4.46 -12.02 11.06
N GLY A 28 -4.92 -13.17 10.56
CA GLY A 28 -6.32 -13.59 10.63
C GLY A 28 -7.25 -12.99 9.56
N VAL A 29 -6.77 -12.05 8.73
CA VAL A 29 -7.54 -11.48 7.61
C VAL A 29 -7.42 -12.38 6.39
N LYS A 30 -8.55 -12.87 5.87
CA LYS A 30 -8.60 -13.69 4.65
C LYS A 30 -8.85 -12.81 3.43
N TYR A 31 -7.77 -12.32 2.81
CA TYR A 31 -7.85 -11.39 1.67
C TYR A 31 -7.17 -11.87 0.38
N LEU A 32 -6.45 -13.00 0.40
CA LEU A 32 -5.61 -13.39 -0.74
C LEU A 32 -6.40 -13.66 -2.04
N ASP A 33 -7.61 -14.19 -1.92
CA ASP A 33 -8.51 -14.41 -3.06
C ASP A 33 -9.01 -13.09 -3.68
N MET A 34 -8.94 -11.98 -2.94
CA MET A 34 -9.31 -10.65 -3.43
C MET A 34 -8.39 -10.15 -4.55
N TYR A 35 -7.14 -10.64 -4.65
CA TYR A 35 -6.26 -10.32 -5.79
C TYR A 35 -6.91 -10.68 -7.14
N GLY A 36 -7.69 -11.75 -7.20
CA GLY A 36 -8.40 -12.17 -8.41
C GLY A 36 -9.86 -11.72 -8.46
N ASN A 37 -10.53 -11.70 -7.31
CA ASN A 37 -11.98 -11.46 -7.26
C ASN A 37 -12.35 -9.99 -7.07
N GLN A 38 -11.50 -9.20 -6.40
CA GLN A 38 -11.76 -7.81 -6.01
C GLN A 38 -10.49 -6.95 -6.14
N PRO A 39 -9.87 -6.90 -7.33
CA PRO A 39 -8.56 -6.29 -7.52
C PRO A 39 -8.51 -4.80 -7.16
N SER A 40 -9.63 -4.06 -7.27
CA SER A 40 -9.72 -2.65 -6.88
C SER A 40 -9.43 -2.41 -5.39
N GLU A 41 -9.73 -3.37 -4.51
CA GLU A 41 -9.41 -3.25 -3.09
C GLU A 41 -7.91 -3.39 -2.84
N ILE A 42 -7.25 -4.29 -3.58
CA ILE A 42 -5.80 -4.45 -3.53
C ILE A 42 -5.09 -3.26 -4.16
N GLU A 43 -5.63 -2.74 -5.27
CA GLU A 43 -5.17 -1.49 -5.90
C GLU A 43 -5.16 -0.34 -4.89
N MET A 44 -6.24 -0.15 -4.13
CA MET A 44 -6.33 0.88 -3.11
C MET A 44 -5.31 0.70 -1.98
N VAL A 45 -5.03 -0.55 -1.55
CA VAL A 45 -3.97 -0.83 -0.56
C VAL A 45 -2.61 -0.33 -1.07
N PHE A 46 -2.27 -0.59 -2.34
CA PHE A 46 -1.03 -0.10 -2.92
C PHE A 46 -1.02 1.42 -3.13
N ALA A 47 -2.16 2.01 -3.49
CA ALA A 47 -2.29 3.46 -3.61
C ALA A 47 -2.03 4.14 -2.25
N ILE A 48 -2.70 3.68 -1.18
CA ILE A 48 -2.48 4.21 0.18
C ILE A 48 -1.03 4.03 0.61
N PHE A 49 -0.44 2.86 0.40
CA PHE A 49 0.96 2.63 0.74
C PHE A 49 1.88 3.62 0.03
N ALA A 50 1.71 3.81 -1.28
CA ALA A 50 2.54 4.71 -2.08
C ALA A 50 2.32 6.18 -1.75
N ASN A 51 1.06 6.60 -1.55
CA ASN A 51 0.71 7.98 -1.22
C ASN A 51 1.29 8.39 0.14
N VAL A 52 1.22 7.49 1.14
CA VAL A 52 1.66 7.76 2.52
C VAL A 52 3.17 7.63 2.69
N LEU A 53 3.87 6.90 1.82
CA LEU A 53 5.31 6.67 1.98
C LEU A 53 6.11 7.97 1.83
N GLU A 54 6.86 8.32 2.86
CA GLU A 54 7.72 9.50 2.88
C GLU A 54 9.18 9.10 2.61
N LEU A 55 9.85 9.91 1.79
CA LEU A 55 11.26 9.78 1.45
C LEU A 55 12.02 11.06 1.82
N ASP A 56 13.28 10.92 2.23
CA ASP A 56 14.19 12.08 2.33
C ASP A 56 14.78 12.49 0.96
N GLU A 57 15.65 13.50 0.97
CA GLU A 57 16.30 14.04 -0.23
C GLU A 57 17.18 13.02 -0.97
N ASP A 58 17.70 12.02 -0.26
CA ASP A 58 18.50 10.92 -0.83
C ASP A 58 17.62 9.73 -1.27
N GLY A 59 16.31 9.82 -1.03
CA GLY A 59 15.33 8.79 -1.32
C GLY A 59 15.26 7.68 -0.27
N ASN A 60 15.80 7.86 0.93
CA ASN A 60 15.64 6.89 2.02
C ASN A 60 14.23 6.97 2.61
N VAL A 61 13.67 5.83 2.99
CA VAL A 61 12.30 5.70 3.49
C VAL A 61 12.23 6.11 4.95
N LEU A 62 11.35 7.06 5.26
CA LEU A 62 11.24 7.66 6.60
C LEU A 62 10.17 7.00 7.46
N ASN A 63 9.08 6.50 6.87
CA ASN A 63 7.87 6.11 7.60
C ASN A 63 7.29 4.73 7.20
N PHE A 64 8.14 3.78 6.78
CA PHE A 64 7.73 2.48 6.24
C PHE A 64 6.63 1.75 7.03
N THR A 65 6.77 1.66 8.36
CA THR A 65 5.78 0.99 9.23
C THR A 65 4.46 1.74 9.30
N TYR A 66 4.49 3.08 9.24
CA TYR A 66 3.29 3.90 9.22
C TYR A 66 2.52 3.70 7.91
N ALA A 67 3.20 3.77 6.76
CA ALA A 67 2.60 3.54 5.45
C ALA A 67 1.95 2.15 5.33
N GLN A 68 2.63 1.09 5.81
CA GLN A 68 2.07 -0.26 5.88
C GLN A 68 0.80 -0.31 6.74
N ARG A 69 0.81 0.35 7.91
CA ARG A 69 -0.35 0.37 8.79
C ARG A 69 -1.55 1.02 8.11
N ARG A 70 -1.36 2.19 7.51
CA ARG A 70 -2.42 2.86 6.74
C ARG A 70 -2.97 1.93 5.67
N ALA A 71 -2.11 1.39 4.81
CA ALA A 71 -2.53 0.49 3.75
C ALA A 71 -3.27 -0.77 4.25
N THR A 72 -2.80 -1.40 5.32
CA THR A 72 -3.40 -2.63 5.86
C THR A 72 -4.66 -2.37 6.69
N ASP A 73 -4.80 -1.20 7.33
CA ASP A 73 -6.00 -0.82 8.04
C ASP A 73 -7.18 -0.58 7.09
N TYR A 74 -6.92 -0.12 5.85
CA TYR A 74 -7.94 -0.09 4.80
C TYR A 74 -8.51 -1.49 4.55
N LEU A 75 -7.63 -2.47 4.36
CA LEU A 75 -8.04 -3.83 4.05
C LEU A 75 -8.74 -4.50 5.23
N LYS A 76 -8.31 -4.21 6.47
CA LYS A 76 -9.04 -4.64 7.67
C LYS A 76 -10.42 -4.03 7.73
N ALA A 77 -10.58 -2.73 7.47
CA ALA A 77 -11.88 -2.07 7.48
C ALA A 77 -12.83 -2.69 6.47
N TYR A 78 -12.29 -3.12 5.32
CA TYR A 78 -13.04 -3.85 4.31
C TYR A 78 -13.46 -5.26 4.76
N CYS A 79 -12.53 -6.04 5.31
CA CYS A 79 -12.76 -7.45 5.63
C CYS A 79 -13.42 -7.69 7.00
N ILE A 80 -13.20 -6.81 7.97
CA ILE A 80 -13.61 -6.99 9.37
C ILE A 80 -14.73 -6.00 9.68
N ARG A 81 -15.94 -6.54 9.86
CA ARG A 81 -17.10 -5.74 10.24
C ARG A 81 -16.84 -4.98 11.55
N GLY A 82 -16.98 -3.66 11.51
CA GLY A 82 -16.83 -2.78 12.67
C GLY A 82 -15.38 -2.39 12.99
N PHE A 83 -14.41 -2.75 12.14
CA PHE A 83 -13.07 -2.17 12.24
C PHE A 83 -13.11 -0.73 11.74
N GLU A 84 -12.62 0.20 12.56
CA GLU A 84 -12.54 1.62 12.24
C GLU A 84 -11.08 2.03 12.06
N VAL A 85 -10.80 2.73 10.96
CA VAL A 85 -9.48 3.28 10.70
C VAL A 85 -9.29 4.56 11.52
N VAL A 86 -8.27 4.58 12.37
CA VAL A 86 -7.95 5.74 13.22
C VAL A 86 -6.47 6.12 13.05
N PRO A 87 -6.16 7.37 12.66
CA PRO A 87 -7.10 8.44 12.27
C PRO A 87 -7.86 8.10 10.98
N PRO A 88 -9.03 8.73 10.72
CA PRO A 88 -9.68 8.65 9.41
C PRO A 88 -8.72 9.00 8.28
N TYR A 89 -8.96 8.48 7.08
CA TYR A 89 -8.14 8.86 5.93
C TYR A 89 -8.32 10.32 5.57
N GLU A 90 -7.21 10.97 5.25
CA GLU A 90 -7.25 12.19 4.45
C GLU A 90 -7.50 11.82 2.98
N GLU A 91 -8.15 12.72 2.23
CA GLU A 91 -8.55 12.47 0.85
C GLU A 91 -7.37 12.04 -0.04
N TRP A 92 -6.21 12.67 0.17
CA TRP A 92 -5.00 12.37 -0.59
C TRP A 92 -4.43 10.98 -0.32
N GLU A 93 -4.66 10.41 0.88
CA GLU A 93 -4.17 9.05 1.19
C GLU A 93 -4.85 8.03 0.27
N THR A 94 -6.13 8.25 -0.05
CA THR A 94 -6.96 7.32 -0.85
C THR A 94 -7.08 7.68 -2.33
N ASN A 95 -6.35 8.69 -2.80
CA ASN A 95 -6.42 9.09 -4.21
C ASN A 95 -5.80 8.05 -5.14
N LEU A 96 -6.56 7.65 -6.16
CA LEU A 96 -6.07 6.86 -7.28
C LEU A 96 -5.59 7.79 -8.39
N TYR A 97 -4.29 8.05 -8.43
CA TYR A 97 -3.67 8.83 -9.51
C TYR A 97 -3.71 8.02 -10.82
N GLY A 98 -3.95 8.72 -11.93
CA GLY A 98 -4.10 8.08 -13.24
C GLY A 98 -2.86 7.31 -13.70
N PRO A 99 -3.03 6.26 -14.51
CA PRO A 99 -1.91 5.47 -15.01
C PRO A 99 -1.01 6.33 -15.93
N PRO A 100 0.28 5.96 -16.05
CA PRO A 100 1.16 6.59 -17.03
C PRO A 100 0.68 6.32 -18.48
N PRO A 101 1.14 7.09 -19.47
CA PRO A 101 0.90 6.79 -20.88
C PRO A 101 1.38 5.38 -21.26
N LEU A 102 0.72 4.77 -22.26
CA LEU A 102 1.11 3.44 -22.77
C LEU A 102 2.43 3.45 -23.54
N GLU A 103 2.79 4.61 -24.10
CA GLU A 103 4.04 4.79 -24.83
C GLU A 103 5.06 5.46 -23.91
N ASP A 104 6.24 4.86 -23.80
CA ASP A 104 7.33 5.41 -23.01
C ASP A 104 7.90 6.67 -23.68
N ALA A 105 8.25 7.67 -22.87
CA ALA A 105 8.81 8.92 -23.36
C ALA A 105 10.33 8.86 -23.68
N ILE A 106 10.90 7.66 -23.87
CA ILE A 106 12.34 7.40 -24.05
C ILE A 106 12.72 7.02 -25.46
#